data_AF-S2EUM6-F1
#
_entry.id   AF-S2EUM6-F1
#
_cell.length_a   1.000
_cell.length_b   1.000
_cell.length_c   1.000
_cell.angle_alpha   90.00
_cell.angle_beta   90.00
_cell.angle_gamma   90.00
#
_symmetry.space_group_name_H-M   'P 1'
#
loop_
_entity.id
_entity.type
_entity.pdbx_description
1 polymer ?
#
loop_
_entity_poly.entity_id
_entity_poly.type
_entity_poly.pdbx_seq_one_letter_code
_entity_poly.pdbx_strand_id
1 'polypeptide(L)'
;MNISQQLVAAGFNKVAQSLPFRMERMRSNGIECDEASLLTTIERDEFRSIKCRMRLAKVTTFAELEEHGRLVTLLASFTTESRTWLMKLPLLRLQIMMDAVEASW
;
A
#
# COMPACT_ATOMS: atom_id res chain seq x y z
N MET A 1 4.10 2.50 -16.09
CA MET A 1 3.02 2.82 -15.12
C MET A 1 3.22 4.25 -14.63
N ASN A 2 2.27 5.15 -14.90
CA ASN A 2 2.37 6.58 -14.51
C ASN A 2 2.36 6.71 -12.97
N ILE A 3 3.01 7.74 -12.40
CA ILE A 3 3.09 7.98 -10.95
C ILE A 3 1.70 8.11 -10.32
N SER A 4 0.73 8.73 -11.01
CA SER A 4 -0.65 8.80 -10.54
C SER A 4 -1.29 7.42 -10.38
N GLN A 5 -1.04 6.46 -11.29
CA GLN A 5 -1.47 5.05 -11.11
C GLN A 5 -0.76 4.37 -9.93
N GLN A 6 0.54 4.62 -9.75
CA GLN A 6 1.29 4.07 -8.63
C GLN A 6 0.80 4.61 -7.28
N LEU A 7 0.45 5.89 -7.21
CA LEU A 7 -0.12 6.53 -6.03
C LEU A 7 -1.49 5.95 -5.67
N VAL A 8 -2.37 5.76 -6.66
CA VAL A 8 -3.67 5.10 -6.48
C VAL A 8 -3.48 3.68 -5.94
N ALA A 9 -2.59 2.89 -6.55
CA ALA A 9 -2.29 1.54 -6.08
C ALA A 9 -1.77 1.53 -4.62
N ALA A 10 -1.03 2.56 -4.22
CA ALA A 10 -0.52 2.75 -2.87
C ALA A 10 -1.50 3.43 -1.90
N GLY A 11 -2.75 3.69 -2.29
CA GLY A 11 -3.78 4.29 -1.44
C GLY A 11 -3.81 5.82 -1.39
N PHE A 12 -2.92 6.50 -2.14
CA PHE A 12 -2.80 7.96 -2.19
C PHE A 12 -3.78 8.60 -3.20
N ASN A 13 -5.05 8.20 -3.16
CA ASN A 13 -6.07 8.64 -4.12
C ASN A 13 -6.22 10.17 -4.15
N LYS A 14 -6.24 10.81 -2.97
CA LYS A 14 -6.35 12.27 -2.86
C LYS A 14 -5.14 13.00 -3.48
N VAL A 15 -3.94 12.47 -3.26
CA VAL A 15 -2.72 13.05 -3.83
C VAL A 15 -2.73 12.91 -5.34
N ALA A 16 -3.03 11.70 -5.84
CA ALA A 16 -3.15 11.43 -7.28
C ALA A 16 -4.20 12.33 -7.97
N GLN A 17 -5.36 12.54 -7.34
CA GLN A 17 -6.40 13.45 -7.84
C GLN A 17 -5.96 14.92 -7.81
N SER A 18 -5.10 15.31 -6.86
CA SER A 18 -4.62 16.69 -6.74
C SER A 18 -3.47 17.04 -7.69
N LEU A 19 -2.71 16.05 -8.18
CA LEU A 19 -1.53 16.26 -9.03
C LEU A 19 -1.82 17.06 -10.32
N PRO A 20 -2.90 16.77 -11.09
CA PRO A 20 -3.24 17.56 -12.27
C PRO A 20 -3.47 19.05 -11.96
N PHE A 21 -4.16 19.35 -10.85
CA PHE A 21 -4.40 20.74 -10.42
C PHE A 21 -3.11 21.43 -9.99
N ARG A 22 -2.20 20.71 -9.32
CA ARG A 22 -0.87 21.22 -8.94
C ARG A 22 -0.02 21.50 -10.18
N MET A 23 -0.03 20.60 -11.17
CA MET A 23 0.66 20.80 -12.46
C MET A 23 0.13 22.03 -13.19
N GLU A 24 -1.19 22.15 -13.33
CA GLU A 24 -1.80 23.28 -14.04
C GLU A 24 -1.43 24.62 -13.39
N ARG A 25 -1.42 24.67 -12.05
CA ARG A 25 -1.00 25.85 -11.30
C ARG A 25 0.47 26.20 -11.51
N MET A 26 1.36 25.22 -11.62
CA MET A 26 2.77 25.51 -11.91
C MET A 26 2.96 25.96 -13.35
N ARG A 27 2.27 25.31 -14.29
CA ARG A 27 2.27 25.67 -15.71
C ARG A 27 1.76 27.09 -15.94
N SER A 28 0.69 27.50 -15.25
CA SER A 28 0.17 28.88 -15.32
C SER A 28 1.16 29.93 -14.80
N ASN A 29 2.11 29.53 -13.96
CA ASN A 29 3.21 30.37 -13.50
C ASN A 29 4.47 30.26 -14.39
N GLY A 30 4.38 29.59 -15.54
CA GLY A 30 5.50 29.39 -16.46
C GLY A 30 6.54 28.36 -15.98
N ILE A 31 6.20 27.54 -14.98
CA ILE A 31 7.09 26.52 -14.44
C ILE A 31 6.72 25.17 -15.07
N GLU A 32 7.67 24.58 -15.79
CA GLU A 32 7.57 23.20 -16.27
C GLU A 32 8.02 22.24 -15.17
N CYS A 33 7.14 21.33 -14.75
CA CYS A 33 7.44 20.30 -13.77
C CYS A 33 6.71 18.99 -14.08
N ASP A 34 7.30 17.89 -13.64
CA ASP A 34 6.74 16.54 -13.73
C ASP A 34 5.86 16.21 -12.51
N GLU A 35 4.93 15.26 -12.67
CA GLU A 35 4.05 14.81 -11.58
C GLU A 35 4.82 14.35 -10.33
N ALA A 36 6.03 13.80 -10.50
CA ALA A 36 6.84 13.30 -9.40
C ALA A 36 7.50 14.41 -8.55
N SER A 37 7.89 15.54 -9.16
CA SER A 37 8.45 16.69 -8.41
C SER A 37 7.40 17.46 -7.62
N LEU A 38 6.12 17.34 -7.99
CA LEU A 38 5.01 17.99 -7.30
C LEU A 38 4.59 17.31 -5.99
N LEU A 39 5.17 16.14 -5.70
CA LEU A 39 4.99 15.48 -4.43
C LEU A 39 5.79 16.21 -3.35
N THR A 40 5.09 16.59 -2.29
CA THR A 40 5.72 17.14 -1.08
C THR A 40 6.70 16.11 -0.50
N THR A 41 7.64 16.58 0.31
CA THR A 41 8.60 15.67 0.98
C THR A 41 7.89 14.62 1.82
N ILE A 42 6.83 15.01 2.55
CA ILE A 42 6.00 14.12 3.37
C ILE A 42 5.33 13.06 2.49
N GLU A 43 4.63 13.46 1.43
CA GLU A 43 3.97 12.51 0.50
C GLU A 43 4.97 11.53 -0.13
N ARG A 44 6.19 11.99 -0.45
CA ARG A 44 7.26 11.12 -1.00
C ARG A 44 7.74 10.10 0.02
N ASP A 45 7.96 10.51 1.26
CA ASP A 45 8.46 9.62 2.31
C ASP A 45 7.40 8.59 2.72
N GLU A 46 6.14 9.00 2.85
CA GLU A 46 5.02 8.09 3.10
C GLU A 46 4.83 7.09 1.94
N PHE A 47 4.85 7.58 0.69
CA PHE A 47 4.74 6.72 -0.49
C PHE A 47 5.87 5.69 -0.56
N ARG A 48 7.12 6.09 -0.27
CA ARG A 48 8.28 5.18 -0.19
C ARG A 48 8.08 4.14 0.90
N SER A 49 7.64 4.55 2.09
CA SER A 49 7.38 3.65 3.22
C SER A 49 6.33 2.59 2.86
N ILE A 50 5.19 3.00 2.30
CA ILE A 50 4.12 2.08 1.87
C ILE A 50 4.62 1.15 0.78
N LYS A 51 5.34 1.65 -0.23
CA LYS A 51 5.90 0.81 -1.31
C LYS A 51 6.89 -0.23 -0.78
N CYS A 52 7.69 0.10 0.23
CA CYS A 52 8.56 -0.86 0.92
C CYS A 52 7.74 -1.93 1.64
N ARG A 53 6.68 -1.56 2.37
CA ARG A 53 5.80 -2.52 3.05
C ARG A 53 5.09 -3.45 2.06
N MET A 54 4.57 -2.92 0.96
CA MET A 54 3.94 -3.71 -0.12
C MET A 54 4.93 -4.73 -0.71
N ARG A 55 6.18 -4.31 -0.95
CA ARG A 55 7.24 -5.20 -1.44
C ARG A 55 7.56 -6.32 -0.44
N LEU A 56 7.65 -6.01 0.85
CA LEU A 56 7.92 -7.00 1.90
C LEU A 56 6.77 -8.02 2.01
N ALA A 57 5.52 -7.56 1.94
CA ALA A 57 4.34 -8.41 1.93
C ALA A 57 4.08 -9.10 0.58
N LYS A 58 4.85 -8.77 -0.47
CA LYS A 58 4.70 -9.25 -1.86
C LYS A 58 3.30 -8.98 -2.44
N VAL A 59 2.75 -7.81 -2.15
CA VAL A 59 1.45 -7.34 -2.62
C VAL A 59 1.59 -6.17 -3.58
N THR A 60 0.55 -5.93 -4.38
CA THR A 60 0.54 -4.94 -5.46
C THR A 60 -0.36 -3.75 -5.20
N THR A 61 -1.30 -3.87 -4.26
CA THR A 61 -2.17 -2.76 -3.83
C THR A 61 -2.12 -2.52 -2.32
N PHE A 62 -2.50 -1.31 -1.91
CA PHE A 62 -2.60 -0.95 -0.50
C PHE A 62 -3.70 -1.74 0.22
N ALA A 63 -4.82 -2.01 -0.45
CA ALA A 63 -5.88 -2.85 0.10
C ALA A 63 -5.38 -4.27 0.44
N GLU A 64 -4.58 -4.87 -0.44
CA GLU A 64 -3.92 -6.16 -0.16
C GLU A 64 -2.94 -6.08 1.00
N LEU A 65 -2.24 -4.95 1.16
CA LEU A 65 -1.33 -4.74 2.30
C LEU A 65 -2.07 -4.63 3.62
N GLU A 66 -3.20 -3.91 3.64
CA GLU A 66 -4.05 -3.80 4.83
C GLU A 66 -4.63 -5.16 5.20
N GLU A 67 -5.14 -5.90 4.21
CA GLU A 67 -5.68 -7.24 4.40
C GLU A 67 -4.60 -8.21 4.90
N HIS A 68 -3.38 -8.15 4.35
CA HIS A 68 -2.24 -8.93 4.85
C HIS A 68 -1.99 -8.66 6.33
N GLY A 69 -1.92 -7.38 6.73
CA GLY A 69 -1.72 -7.00 8.13
C GLY A 69 -2.87 -7.42 9.05
N ARG A 70 -4.11 -7.37 8.56
CA ARG A 70 -5.31 -7.84 9.27
C ARG A 70 -5.23 -9.34 9.54
N LEU A 71 -4.99 -10.14 8.50
CA LEU A 71 -4.90 -11.61 8.60
C LEU A 71 -3.74 -12.05 9.48
N VAL A 72 -2.57 -11.43 9.38
CA VAL A 72 -1.44 -11.70 10.28
C VAL A 72 -1.84 -11.47 11.74
N THR A 73 -2.58 -10.39 12.02
CA THR A 73 -3.00 -10.06 13.39
C THR A 73 -4.03 -11.06 13.92
N LEU A 74 -5.02 -11.44 13.10
CA LEU A 74 -6.04 -12.41 13.49
C LEU A 74 -5.47 -13.81 13.66
N LEU A 75 -4.67 -14.29 12.71
CA LEU A 75 -4.04 -15.61 12.81
C LEU A 75 -3.11 -15.70 14.00
N ALA A 76 -2.37 -14.63 14.35
CA ALA A 76 -1.56 -14.62 15.56
C ALA A 76 -2.38 -14.70 16.85
N SER A 77 -3.66 -14.29 16.83
CA SER A 77 -4.56 -14.42 17.99
C SER A 77 -5.27 -15.78 18.06
N PHE A 78 -5.52 -16.42 16.92
CA PHE A 78 -6.28 -17.69 16.86
C PHE A 78 -5.40 -18.93 16.71
N THR A 79 -4.12 -18.77 16.39
CA THR A 79 -3.17 -19.88 16.21
C THR A 79 -1.96 -19.73 17.14
N THR A 80 -1.15 -20.79 17.27
CA THR A 80 0.12 -20.75 18.01
C THR A 80 1.27 -20.16 17.20
N GLU A 81 1.01 -19.71 15.97
CA GLU A 81 2.05 -19.21 15.06
C GLU A 81 2.52 -17.81 15.45
N SER A 82 3.83 -17.58 15.33
CA SER A 82 4.40 -16.27 15.64
C SER A 82 4.06 -15.23 14.56
N ARG A 83 3.81 -13.98 14.98
CA ARG A 83 3.56 -12.85 14.06
C ARG A 83 4.68 -12.68 13.03
N THR A 84 5.93 -12.87 13.44
CA THR A 84 7.11 -12.72 12.56
C THR A 84 7.18 -13.80 11.49
N TRP A 85 6.67 -15.00 11.76
CA TRP A 85 6.54 -16.06 10.77
C TRP A 85 5.39 -15.78 9.80
N LEU A 86 4.21 -15.42 10.33
CA LEU A 86 3.03 -15.07 9.51
C LEU A 86 3.31 -13.91 8.54
N MET A 87 4.08 -12.90 8.97
CA MET A 87 4.50 -11.78 8.11
C MET A 87 5.30 -12.20 6.87
N LYS A 88 5.93 -13.38 6.87
CA LYS A 88 6.71 -13.89 5.73
C LYS A 88 5.85 -14.61 4.69
N LEU A 89 4.61 -14.96 5.06
CA LEU A 89 3.71 -15.70 4.19
C LEU A 89 3.07 -14.78 3.14
N PRO A 90 2.85 -15.28 1.92
CA PRO A 90 2.03 -14.60 0.92
C PRO A 90 0.59 -14.44 1.39
N LEU A 91 -0.09 -13.37 0.93
CA LEU A 91 -1.47 -13.08 1.27
C LEU A 91 -2.42 -14.28 1.07
N LEU A 92 -2.31 -14.97 -0.08
CA LEU A 92 -3.13 -16.15 -0.39
C LEU A 92 -2.97 -17.25 0.66
N ARG A 93 -1.76 -17.47 1.19
CA ARG A 93 -1.53 -18.49 2.20
C ARG A 93 -2.19 -18.10 3.52
N LEU A 94 -2.15 -16.83 3.89
CA LEU A 94 -2.83 -16.33 5.08
C LEU A 94 -4.35 -16.46 4.97
N GLN A 95 -4.92 -16.20 3.79
CA GLN A 95 -6.35 -16.40 3.53
C GLN A 95 -6.76 -17.85 3.75
N ILE A 96 -6.05 -18.80 3.12
CA ILE A 96 -6.31 -20.25 3.29
C ILE A 96 -6.20 -20.67 4.76
N MET A 97 -5.22 -20.13 5.49
CA MET A 97 -5.08 -20.42 6.93
C MET A 97 -6.26 -19.88 7.74
N MET A 98 -6.75 -18.68 7.42
CA MET A 98 -7.92 -18.11 8.08
C MET A 98 -9.18 -18.91 7.77
N ASP A 99 -9.40 -19.30 6.52
CA ASP A 99 -10.52 -20.14 6.11
C ASP A 99 -10.52 -21.48 6.88
N ALA A 100 -9.35 -22.07 7.10
CA ALA A 100 -9.21 -23.30 7.87
C ALA A 100 -9.50 -23.11 9.37
N VAL A 101 -9.10 -21.96 9.93
CA VAL A 101 -9.45 -21.60 11.32
C VAL A 101 -10.96 -21.45 11.43
N GLU A 102 -11.59 -20.69 10.54
CA GLU A 102 -13.04 -20.46 10.53
C GLU A 102 -13.85 -21.76 10.33
N ALA A 103 -13.35 -22.70 9.52
CA ALA A 103 -14.01 -24.00 9.32
C ALA A 103 -13.89 -24.97 10.51
N SER A 104 -12.99 -24.69 11.46
CA SER A 104 -12.77 -25.54 12.64
C SER A 104 -13.58 -25.11 13.88
N TRP A 105 -14.36 -24.03 13.76
CA TRP A 105 -15.22 -23.44 14.79
C TRP A 105 -16.69 -23.63 14.44
#